data_AF-A0A368KPV6-F1
#
_entry.id   AF-A0A368KPV6-F1
#
_cell.length_a   1.000
_cell.length_b   1.000
_cell.length_c   1.000
_cell.angle_alpha   90.00
_cell.angle_beta   90.00
_cell.angle_gamma   90.00
#
_symmetry.space_group_name_H-M   'P 1'
#
loop_
_entity.id
_entity.type
_entity.pdbx_description
1 polymer ?
#
loop_
_entity_poly.entity_id
_entity_poly.type
_entity_poly.pdbx_seq_one_letter_code
_entity_poly.pdbx_strand_id
1 'polypeptide(L)'
;MSRKEFAQETFAAFEPYINIFDPGQKATWGDGTVYHTITKEDWKNYHLWKGGLNIPGFSAQRDVALNIFRPWHVEQHIFKNWPSYYTGGKNGQAMFYQDTDAHHPWQIDQERARELLEADFPFGYFCRSRRGENSYLKARYNSVVAFNRTADRMQDVIRRWFLHNEILCDFETKGTITTDDKSGSLAKLPFHSSYEERLLLLRRWQPFEEEMLKSYDDWCYYRLEEFRAKETVNVARINRILENIEKRIDESKVHKFAAYKEEIRARHEAEQHDEARTPRRTSVAVSILEKKSPQPALSSLRSEKDGSLGRAINCGSGPDGVVPSVGKTGLSDIRSITDAHQRRLKFSWWISCRLRRVATVEEALAAYKEHGCFSGQWEDGLERRTNNFRSCLEYVANIFDPAKCGSGKPQRPELDEQIRECFGIARFHLIQSGSATVKINVRVWYDEYGQRHESTGRNRVIDRRHAHFLHGIIRHSVAVHEDGAIPLKTMQCWWEKLANEGKLPEWEYDYYLACRTFLENLGWINVSGTWSRRNHKAQTCQITYTKPSVVGTTYRYPEQEEQFVSYSAITLITQSVAEDWPASHVFGQRPLPRGQPPPSRLLPSRIPPKISWN
;
A
#
# COMPACT_ATOMS: atom_id res chain seq x y z
N MET A 1 17.04 -8.18 12.46
CA MET A 1 17.78 -6.92 12.51
C MET A 1 16.90 -5.87 13.17
N SER A 2 17.38 -5.17 14.19
CA SER A 2 16.67 -4.04 14.80
C SER A 2 16.72 -2.80 13.87
N ARG A 3 15.86 -1.80 14.12
CA ARG A 3 15.89 -0.53 13.37
C ARG A 3 17.27 0.15 13.44
N LYS A 4 17.88 0.11 14.63
CA LYS A 4 19.23 0.67 14.88
C LYS A 4 20.31 -0.10 14.12
N GLU A 5 20.24 -1.42 14.09
CA GLU A 5 21.17 -2.26 13.31
C GLU A 5 21.04 -1.96 11.82
N PHE A 6 19.82 -1.86 11.28
CA PHE A 6 19.62 -1.55 9.86
C PHE A 6 20.12 -0.14 9.49
N ALA A 7 19.85 0.85 10.35
CA ALA A 7 20.36 2.21 10.15
C ALA A 7 21.90 2.28 10.25
N GLN A 8 22.51 1.51 11.16
CA GLN A 8 23.96 1.38 11.29
C GLN A 8 24.58 0.74 10.04
N GLU A 9 23.98 -0.33 9.54
CA GLU A 9 24.41 -1.03 8.35
C GLU A 9 24.27 -0.19 7.07
N THR A 10 23.18 0.58 6.99
CA THR A 10 22.97 1.55 5.92
C THR A 10 23.99 2.67 6.00
N PHE A 11 24.21 3.25 7.19
CA PHE A 11 25.24 4.28 7.39
C PHE A 11 26.62 3.78 6.96
N ALA A 12 27.02 2.58 7.39
CA ALA A 12 28.32 1.99 7.05
C ALA A 12 28.51 1.78 5.53
N ALA A 13 27.43 1.52 4.79
CA ALA A 13 27.51 1.39 3.33
C ALA A 13 27.73 2.74 2.62
N PHE A 14 27.23 3.84 3.18
CA PHE A 14 27.30 5.18 2.58
C PHE A 14 28.47 6.02 3.09
N GLU A 15 28.89 5.83 4.35
CA GLU A 15 29.94 6.60 5.03
C GLU A 15 31.20 6.82 4.18
N PRO A 16 31.73 5.82 3.44
CA PRO A 16 32.93 6.04 2.63
C PRO A 16 32.75 7.07 1.51
N TYR A 17 31.52 7.32 1.07
CA TYR A 17 31.20 8.14 -0.10
C TYR A 17 30.57 9.49 0.22
N ILE A 18 30.29 9.77 1.50
CA ILE A 18 29.63 11.00 1.95
C ILE A 18 30.50 11.76 2.95
N ASN A 19 30.37 13.08 2.99
CA ASN A 19 31.02 13.88 4.03
C ASN A 19 30.12 13.97 5.27
N ILE A 20 30.42 13.17 6.28
CA ILE A 20 29.67 13.20 7.55
C ILE A 20 29.83 14.52 8.34
N PHE A 21 30.80 15.36 7.96
CA PHE A 21 31.09 16.65 8.59
C PHE A 21 30.46 17.84 7.86
N ASP A 22 29.80 17.60 6.73
CA ASP A 22 29.04 18.62 6.01
C ASP A 22 27.69 18.05 5.50
N PRO A 23 26.81 17.58 6.41
CA PRO A 23 25.51 17.08 6.00
C PRO A 23 24.49 18.21 5.87
N GLY A 24 23.41 17.92 5.15
CA GLY A 24 22.30 18.84 4.99
C GLY A 24 20.97 18.28 5.45
N GLN A 25 20.01 19.18 5.65
CA GLN A 25 18.63 18.84 6.01
C GLN A 25 17.66 19.75 5.27
N LYS A 26 16.44 19.24 5.04
CA LYS A 26 15.32 20.05 4.57
C LYS A 26 14.65 20.76 5.74
N ALA A 27 14.42 22.07 5.64
CA ALA A 27 13.67 22.82 6.64
C ALA A 27 12.28 22.19 6.85
N THR A 28 11.96 21.84 8.10
CA THR A 28 10.68 21.22 8.46
C THR A 28 9.55 22.25 8.45
N TRP A 29 9.89 23.50 8.73
CA TRP A 29 8.99 24.65 8.76
C TRP A 29 9.53 25.68 7.77
N GLY A 30 8.77 25.98 6.71
CA GLY A 30 9.15 26.94 5.67
C GLY A 30 8.91 26.44 4.25
N ASP A 31 9.62 27.04 3.31
CA ASP A 31 9.60 26.75 1.86
C ASP A 31 10.15 25.37 1.47
N GLY A 32 10.68 24.62 2.45
CA GLY A 32 11.34 23.35 2.21
C GLY A 32 12.73 23.50 1.60
N THR A 33 13.39 24.64 1.79
CA THR A 33 14.78 24.84 1.40
C THR A 33 15.69 23.84 2.11
N VAL A 34 16.67 23.34 1.36
CA VAL A 34 17.71 22.44 1.84
C VAL A 34 18.91 23.28 2.27
N TYR A 35 19.43 23.05 3.47
CA TYR A 35 20.55 23.80 4.03
C TYR A 35 21.59 22.87 4.67
N HIS A 36 22.82 23.36 4.80
CA HIS A 36 23.90 22.68 5.51
C HIS A 36 23.65 22.77 7.01
N THR A 37 23.64 21.62 7.69
CA THR A 37 23.44 21.56 9.15
C THR A 37 24.69 21.92 9.95
N ILE A 38 25.87 21.85 9.30
CA ILE A 38 27.12 22.42 9.81
C ILE A 38 27.64 23.36 8.74
N THR A 39 27.59 24.67 8.99
CA THR A 39 28.07 25.65 8.03
C THR A 39 29.59 25.80 8.10
N LYS A 40 30.19 26.46 7.11
CA LYS A 40 31.63 26.82 7.16
C LYS A 40 31.97 27.74 8.34
N GLU A 41 31.04 28.64 8.69
CA GLU A 41 31.23 29.52 9.84
C GLU A 41 31.20 28.71 11.15
N ASP A 42 30.37 27.67 11.24
CA ASP A 42 30.36 26.76 12.40
C ASP A 42 31.71 26.03 12.55
N TRP A 43 32.30 25.57 11.46
CA TRP A 43 33.65 24.97 11.48
C TRP A 43 34.72 25.97 11.90
N LYS A 44 34.68 27.20 11.38
CA LYS A 44 35.60 28.27 11.78
C LYS A 44 35.46 28.60 13.28
N ASN A 45 34.23 28.76 13.76
CA ASN A 45 33.95 28.99 15.18
C ASN A 45 34.41 27.82 16.05
N TYR A 46 34.23 26.58 15.59
CA TYR A 46 34.74 25.39 16.27
C TYR A 46 36.25 25.40 16.41
N HIS A 47 36.99 25.79 15.37
CA HIS A 47 38.45 25.89 15.42
C HIS A 47 38.92 26.98 16.39
N LEU A 48 38.28 28.16 16.39
CA LEU A 48 38.58 29.24 17.34
C LEU A 48 38.28 28.81 18.79
N TRP A 49 37.13 28.16 19.01
CA TRP A 49 36.75 27.60 20.32
C TRP A 49 37.75 26.56 20.81
N LYS A 50 38.19 25.65 19.93
CA LYS A 50 39.22 24.65 20.25
C LYS A 50 40.57 25.29 20.59
N GLY A 51 40.83 26.49 20.07
CA GLY A 51 41.98 27.33 20.43
C GLY A 51 41.82 28.12 21.75
N GLY A 52 40.70 27.96 22.46
CA GLY A 52 40.44 28.61 23.75
C GLY A 52 39.71 29.96 23.65
N LEU A 53 39.27 30.38 22.46
CA LEU A 53 38.50 31.60 22.29
C LEU A 53 37.02 31.38 22.65
N ASN A 54 36.45 32.30 23.41
CA ASN A 54 35.01 32.33 23.66
C ASN A 54 34.31 32.98 22.45
N ILE A 55 33.45 32.24 21.75
CA ILE A 55 32.68 32.71 20.60
C ILE A 55 31.22 32.88 21.04
N PRO A 56 30.73 34.12 21.22
CA PRO A 56 29.36 34.36 21.67
C PRO A 56 28.32 33.69 20.77
N GLY A 57 27.38 32.97 21.38
CA GLY A 57 26.27 32.32 20.67
C GLY A 57 26.62 30.96 20.02
N PHE A 58 27.90 30.59 19.93
CA PHE A 58 28.35 29.31 19.40
C PHE A 58 28.44 28.23 20.48
N SER A 59 28.03 27.02 20.16
CA SER A 59 28.18 25.83 20.99
C SER A 59 28.70 24.66 20.16
N ALA A 60 29.93 24.24 20.43
CA ALA A 60 30.58 23.12 19.74
C ALA A 60 29.73 21.83 19.76
N GLN A 61 28.99 21.61 20.85
CA GLN A 61 28.10 20.45 20.96
C GLN A 61 26.87 20.60 20.05
N ARG A 62 26.20 21.75 20.09
CA ARG A 62 24.94 22.00 19.36
C ARG A 62 25.17 22.18 17.86
N ASP A 63 26.13 23.03 17.51
CA ASP A 63 26.30 23.53 16.14
C ASP A 63 27.14 22.57 15.28
N VAL A 64 28.01 21.76 15.91
CA VAL A 64 28.88 20.79 15.22
C VAL A 64 28.59 19.35 15.65
N ALA A 65 28.84 19.00 16.91
CA ALA A 65 28.91 17.59 17.32
C ALA A 65 27.61 16.81 17.10
N LEU A 66 26.46 17.41 17.41
CA LEU A 66 25.14 16.81 17.20
C LEU A 66 24.73 16.73 15.73
N ASN A 67 25.26 17.61 14.88
CA ASN A 67 24.95 17.68 13.45
C ASN A 67 25.87 16.80 12.58
N ILE A 68 26.95 16.22 13.14
CA ILE A 68 27.77 15.24 12.40
C ILE A 68 26.89 14.05 12.01
N PHE A 69 26.87 13.71 10.72
CA PHE A 69 26.04 12.65 10.17
C PHE A 69 26.41 11.29 10.79
N ARG A 70 25.40 10.53 11.21
CA ARG A 70 25.55 9.32 12.04
C ARG A 70 24.41 8.34 11.76
N PRO A 71 24.52 7.06 12.17
CA PRO A 71 23.43 6.08 12.08
C PRO A 71 22.07 6.57 12.56
N TRP A 72 22.02 7.40 13.61
CA TRP A 72 20.77 8.00 14.08
C TRP A 72 20.08 8.87 13.02
N HIS A 73 20.82 9.63 12.21
CA HIS A 73 20.26 10.43 11.13
C HIS A 73 19.65 9.56 10.03
N VAL A 74 20.32 8.43 9.72
CA VAL A 74 19.77 7.41 8.81
C VAL A 74 18.48 6.82 9.38
N GLU A 75 18.44 6.52 10.68
CA GLU A 75 17.22 6.07 11.37
C GLU A 75 16.10 7.11 11.27
N GLN A 76 16.38 8.41 11.47
CA GLN A 76 15.38 9.47 11.31
C GLN A 76 14.90 9.58 9.85
N HIS A 77 15.81 9.50 8.87
CA HIS A 77 15.45 9.56 7.45
C HIS A 77 14.50 8.41 7.08
N ILE A 78 14.90 7.18 7.36
CA ILE A 78 14.09 5.99 7.02
C ILE A 78 12.79 6.00 7.82
N PHE A 79 12.86 6.10 9.16
CA PHE A 79 11.71 5.77 10.01
C PHE A 79 10.83 6.96 10.39
N LYS A 80 11.33 8.20 10.27
CA LYS A 80 10.59 9.43 10.58
C LYS A 80 10.35 10.32 9.36
N ASN A 81 10.81 9.92 8.17
CA ASN A 81 10.69 10.70 6.94
C ASN A 81 11.32 12.10 7.09
N TRP A 82 12.47 12.17 7.77
CA TRP A 82 13.26 13.39 7.92
C TRP A 82 14.44 13.33 6.94
N PRO A 83 14.26 13.82 5.71
CA PRO A 83 15.24 13.63 4.65
C PRO A 83 16.56 14.28 5.03
N SER A 84 17.61 13.48 4.96
CA SER A 84 18.99 13.92 5.12
C SER A 84 19.67 14.02 3.77
N TYR A 85 20.57 14.99 3.67
CA TYR A 85 21.33 15.31 2.48
C TYR A 85 22.83 15.19 2.78
N TYR A 86 23.62 15.00 1.73
CA TYR A 86 25.06 14.80 1.82
C TYR A 86 25.80 15.65 0.80
N THR A 87 27.02 16.06 1.11
CA THR A 87 28.05 16.41 0.12
C THR A 87 28.98 15.22 -0.10
N GLY A 88 29.72 15.19 -1.21
CA GLY A 88 30.63 14.10 -1.55
C GLY A 88 31.68 13.82 -0.47
N GLY A 89 32.02 12.54 -0.30
CA GLY A 89 32.98 12.06 0.69
C GLY A 89 34.42 12.50 0.51
N LYS A 90 35.24 12.17 1.50
CA LYS A 90 36.68 12.45 1.55
C LYS A 90 37.51 11.18 1.35
N ASN A 91 38.83 11.30 1.37
CA ASN A 91 39.76 10.17 1.27
C ASN A 91 39.70 9.40 -0.06
N GLY A 92 39.46 10.12 -1.16
CA GLY A 92 39.49 9.54 -2.50
C GLY A 92 38.25 8.72 -2.88
N GLN A 93 37.18 8.79 -2.09
CA GLN A 93 35.88 8.17 -2.38
C GLN A 93 34.75 9.16 -2.21
N ALA A 94 33.84 9.21 -3.19
CA ALA A 94 32.64 10.04 -3.18
C ALA A 94 31.57 9.39 -4.07
N MET A 95 30.39 9.98 -4.13
CA MET A 95 29.27 9.47 -4.92
C MET A 95 28.52 10.59 -5.62
N PHE A 96 28.41 10.48 -6.94
CA PHE A 96 27.56 11.39 -7.72
C PHE A 96 26.10 11.02 -7.52
N TYR A 97 25.27 12.02 -7.29
CA TYR A 97 23.81 11.90 -7.34
C TYR A 97 23.33 12.44 -8.68
N GLN A 98 22.55 11.65 -9.41
CA GLN A 98 21.92 12.02 -10.66
C GLN A 98 20.41 12.16 -10.41
N ASP A 99 19.90 13.39 -10.51
CA ASP A 99 18.48 13.76 -10.40
C ASP A 99 17.89 13.82 -11.81
N THR A 100 16.93 12.94 -12.12
CA THR A 100 16.08 13.10 -13.30
C THR A 100 14.80 13.79 -12.86
N ASP A 101 14.72 15.08 -13.09
CA ASP A 101 13.68 15.95 -12.58
C ASP A 101 12.48 15.99 -13.53
N ALA A 102 11.30 15.66 -12.99
CA ALA A 102 10.02 15.80 -13.65
C ALA A 102 9.08 16.64 -12.79
N HIS A 103 9.44 17.91 -12.60
CA HIS A 103 8.67 18.88 -11.81
C HIS A 103 7.36 19.29 -12.49
N HIS A 104 7.26 19.13 -13.82
CA HIS A 104 6.11 19.54 -14.59
C HIS A 104 5.34 18.35 -15.17
N PRO A 105 3.99 18.42 -15.29
CA PRO A 105 3.17 17.36 -15.86
C PRO A 105 3.55 16.95 -17.29
N TRP A 106 4.19 17.83 -18.06
CA TRP A 106 4.65 17.54 -19.41
C TRP A 106 5.96 16.75 -19.47
N GLN A 107 6.65 16.55 -18.34
CA GLN A 107 7.88 15.75 -18.23
C GLN A 107 7.55 14.27 -17.98
N ILE A 108 7.09 13.60 -19.04
CA ILE A 108 6.45 12.27 -18.97
C ILE A 108 7.40 11.09 -19.21
N ASP A 109 8.68 11.35 -19.47
CA ASP A 109 9.63 10.36 -20.00
C ASP A 109 10.74 9.96 -19.01
N GLN A 110 10.42 9.98 -17.72
CA GLN A 110 11.32 9.60 -16.62
C GLN A 110 11.90 8.19 -16.78
N GLU A 111 11.07 7.21 -17.18
CA GLU A 111 11.51 5.82 -17.37
C GLU A 111 12.50 5.70 -18.52
N ARG A 112 12.25 6.37 -19.65
CA ARG A 112 13.17 6.41 -20.79
C ARG A 112 14.50 7.10 -20.43
N ALA A 113 14.45 8.15 -19.61
CA ALA A 113 15.63 8.81 -19.09
C ALA A 113 16.45 7.89 -18.18
N ARG A 114 15.79 7.13 -17.29
CA ARG A 114 16.42 6.10 -16.45
C ARG A 114 17.09 5.03 -17.30
N GLU A 115 16.39 4.47 -18.29
CA GLU A 115 16.93 3.43 -19.18
C GLU A 115 18.17 3.92 -19.94
N LEU A 116 18.16 5.16 -20.42
CA LEU A 116 19.30 5.77 -21.09
C LEU A 116 20.51 5.89 -20.16
N LEU A 117 20.30 6.37 -18.93
CA LEU A 117 21.36 6.44 -17.92
C LEU A 117 21.86 5.07 -17.49
N GLU A 118 20.97 4.08 -17.34
CA GLU A 118 21.32 2.71 -16.94
C GLU A 118 22.16 2.02 -18.03
N ALA A 119 21.86 2.28 -19.30
CA ALA A 119 22.65 1.77 -20.42
C ALA A 119 24.09 2.34 -20.44
N ASP A 120 24.26 3.65 -20.18
CA ASP A 120 25.58 4.30 -20.18
C ASP A 120 26.34 4.08 -18.85
N PHE A 121 25.62 3.95 -17.73
CA PHE A 121 26.15 3.76 -16.37
C PHE A 121 25.58 2.52 -15.68
N PRO A 122 25.85 1.29 -16.16
CA PRO A 122 25.27 0.06 -15.62
C PRO A 122 25.71 -0.27 -14.19
N PHE A 123 26.74 0.42 -13.69
CA PHE A 123 27.21 0.33 -12.30
C PHE A 123 26.47 1.29 -11.35
N GLY A 124 25.53 2.08 -11.85
CA GLY A 124 24.69 2.96 -11.03
C GLY A 124 23.68 2.18 -10.18
N TYR A 125 23.42 2.69 -8.99
CA TYR A 125 22.25 2.31 -8.22
C TYR A 125 21.10 3.25 -8.60
N PHE A 126 20.03 2.72 -9.17
CA PHE A 126 18.86 3.49 -9.63
C PHE A 126 17.68 3.25 -8.69
N CYS A 127 16.95 4.30 -8.34
CA CYS A 127 15.74 4.20 -7.54
C CYS A 127 14.74 5.29 -7.91
N ARG A 128 13.45 4.95 -7.84
CA ARG A 128 12.38 5.92 -8.05
C ARG A 128 12.32 6.95 -6.93
N SER A 129 11.93 8.15 -7.33
CA SER A 129 11.56 9.23 -6.44
C SER A 129 10.10 9.61 -6.70
N ARG A 130 9.49 10.38 -5.79
CA ARG A 130 8.11 10.87 -5.99
C ARG A 130 7.97 11.83 -7.17
N ARG A 131 9.08 12.38 -7.68
CA ARG A 131 9.11 13.46 -8.68
C ARG A 131 10.03 13.12 -9.86
N GLY A 132 10.45 11.87 -9.99
CA GLY A 132 11.53 11.54 -10.93
C GLY A 132 12.21 10.21 -10.64
N GLU A 133 13.35 10.05 -11.30
CA GLU A 133 14.23 8.89 -11.18
C GLU A 133 15.60 9.37 -10.67
N ASN A 134 16.13 8.69 -9.66
CA ASN A 134 17.39 9.08 -9.03
C ASN A 134 18.43 7.98 -9.26
N SER A 135 19.67 8.36 -9.49
CA SER A 135 20.78 7.42 -9.55
C SER A 135 21.97 7.85 -8.68
N TYR A 136 22.76 6.85 -8.27
CA TYR A 136 23.91 7.02 -7.40
C TYR A 136 25.10 6.27 -7.97
N LEU A 137 26.18 7.00 -8.28
CA LEU A 137 27.40 6.44 -8.85
C LEU A 137 28.54 6.50 -7.83
N LYS A 138 28.94 5.36 -7.27
CA LYS A 138 30.06 5.26 -6.35
C LYS A 138 31.38 5.44 -7.10
N ALA A 139 32.20 6.39 -6.67
CA ALA A 139 33.39 6.80 -7.40
C ALA A 139 34.65 6.92 -6.54
N ARG A 140 35.79 6.52 -7.11
CA ARG A 140 37.13 6.83 -6.62
C ARG A 140 37.73 8.00 -7.38
N TYR A 141 38.38 8.92 -6.67
CA TYR A 141 39.01 10.10 -7.25
C TYR A 141 40.42 10.32 -6.68
N ASN A 142 41.27 10.99 -7.47
CA ASN A 142 42.64 11.32 -7.06
C ASN A 142 42.76 12.72 -6.47
N SER A 143 41.85 13.64 -6.81
CA SER A 143 41.75 14.96 -6.20
C SER A 143 40.29 15.44 -6.16
N VAL A 144 39.96 16.25 -5.16
CA VAL A 144 38.63 16.87 -5.00
C VAL A 144 38.28 17.73 -6.23
N VAL A 145 39.25 18.49 -6.74
CA VAL A 145 39.09 19.33 -7.94
C VAL A 145 38.70 18.48 -9.16
N ALA A 146 39.35 17.33 -9.36
CA ALA A 146 39.02 16.44 -10.48
C ALA A 146 37.61 15.85 -10.34
N PHE A 147 37.19 15.46 -9.13
CA PHE A 147 35.85 14.95 -8.88
C PHE A 147 34.78 16.01 -9.17
N ASN A 148 34.93 17.22 -8.60
CA ASN A 148 33.97 18.31 -8.80
C ASN A 148 33.90 18.75 -10.28
N ARG A 149 35.04 18.82 -10.98
CA ARG A 149 35.06 19.09 -12.43
C ARG A 149 34.33 18.01 -13.22
N THR A 150 34.46 16.75 -12.84
CA THR A 150 33.70 15.67 -13.47
C THR A 150 32.20 15.77 -13.17
N ALA A 151 31.78 16.23 -11.98
CA ALA A 151 30.37 16.49 -11.70
C ALA A 151 29.80 17.57 -12.65
N ASP A 152 30.51 18.68 -12.79
CA ASP A 152 30.11 19.77 -13.70
C ASP A 152 30.07 19.31 -15.17
N ARG A 153 31.06 18.51 -15.59
CA ARG A 153 31.08 17.94 -16.93
C ARG A 153 29.93 16.94 -17.15
N MET A 154 29.65 16.08 -16.17
CA MET A 154 28.54 15.13 -16.22
C MET A 154 27.22 15.87 -16.38
N GLN A 155 27.02 16.95 -15.60
CA GLN A 155 25.86 17.81 -15.70
C GLN A 155 25.65 18.33 -17.12
N ASP A 156 26.68 18.92 -17.73
CA ASP A 156 26.60 19.49 -19.08
C ASP A 156 26.34 18.42 -20.14
N VAL A 157 27.16 17.38 -20.18
CA VAL A 157 27.12 16.35 -21.22
C VAL A 157 25.80 15.58 -21.17
N ILE A 158 25.31 15.21 -19.97
CA ILE A 158 24.08 14.42 -19.86
C ILE A 158 22.84 15.27 -20.15
N ARG A 159 22.82 16.56 -19.79
CA ARG A 159 21.74 17.47 -20.23
C ARG A 159 21.64 17.53 -21.76
N ARG A 160 22.77 17.70 -22.44
CA ARG A 160 22.83 17.67 -23.91
C ARG A 160 22.44 16.30 -24.46
N TRP A 161 22.84 15.21 -23.80
CA TRP A 161 22.45 13.86 -24.18
C TRP A 161 20.95 13.60 -24.06
N PHE A 162 20.29 14.12 -23.02
CA PHE A 162 18.84 14.05 -22.88
C PHE A 162 18.14 14.79 -24.02
N LEU A 163 18.58 16.02 -24.33
CA LEU A 163 18.03 16.78 -25.45
C LEU A 163 18.26 16.10 -26.80
N HIS A 164 19.45 15.52 -27.03
CA HIS A 164 19.75 14.74 -28.22
C HIS A 164 18.80 13.55 -28.39
N ASN A 165 18.44 12.90 -27.29
CA ASN A 165 17.51 11.77 -27.26
C ASN A 165 16.04 12.20 -27.12
N GLU A 166 15.73 13.49 -27.26
CA GLU A 166 14.37 14.00 -27.18
C GLU A 166 13.69 13.65 -25.83
N ILE A 167 14.42 13.80 -24.72
CA ILE A 167 13.94 13.62 -23.35
C ILE A 167 13.53 14.97 -22.75
N LEU A 168 12.28 15.06 -22.28
CA LEU A 168 11.65 16.24 -21.68
C LEU A 168 12.03 16.44 -20.21
N CYS A 169 12.32 15.38 -19.46
CA CYS A 169 12.85 15.51 -18.11
C CYS A 169 14.13 16.37 -18.06
N ASP A 170 14.34 17.05 -16.94
CA ASP A 170 15.60 17.75 -16.67
C ASP A 170 16.61 16.82 -16.00
N PHE A 171 17.88 17.17 -16.11
CA PHE A 171 18.96 16.42 -15.47
C PHE A 171 19.75 17.32 -14.52
N GLU A 172 20.03 16.82 -13.32
CA GLU A 172 20.89 17.49 -12.33
C GLU A 172 21.91 16.54 -11.69
N THR A 173 23.19 16.93 -11.66
CA THR A 173 24.23 16.24 -10.89
C THR A 173 24.49 16.97 -9.57
N LYS A 174 24.36 16.27 -8.43
CA LYS A 174 24.64 16.79 -7.08
C LYS A 174 25.65 15.91 -6.33
N GLY A 175 26.01 16.31 -5.12
CA GLY A 175 26.93 15.58 -4.26
C GLY A 175 28.38 15.95 -4.51
N THR A 176 28.67 17.19 -4.93
CA THR A 176 30.06 17.66 -5.03
C THR A 176 30.70 17.74 -3.65
N ILE A 177 32.02 17.71 -3.61
CA ILE A 177 32.80 17.70 -2.36
C ILE A 177 33.08 19.14 -1.94
N THR A 178 32.90 19.42 -0.65
CA THR A 178 33.23 20.72 -0.05
C THR A 178 34.73 21.00 -0.08
N THR A 179 35.07 22.22 -0.47
CA THR A 179 36.43 22.77 -0.48
C THR A 179 36.52 23.96 0.48
N ASP A 180 37.72 24.48 0.71
CA ASP A 180 37.92 25.64 1.58
C ASP A 180 37.15 26.88 1.08
N ASP A 181 37.07 27.06 -0.25
CA ASP A 181 36.39 28.18 -0.90
C ASP A 181 34.88 27.97 -1.05
N LYS A 182 34.41 26.76 -1.40
CA LYS A 182 32.98 26.51 -1.70
C LYS A 182 32.40 25.28 -0.98
N SER A 183 31.17 25.38 -0.50
CA SER A 183 30.42 24.21 -0.02
C SER A 183 30.01 23.31 -1.18
N GLY A 184 30.08 22.01 -0.99
CA GLY A 184 29.60 21.02 -1.95
C GLY A 184 28.09 21.11 -2.13
N SER A 185 27.59 20.66 -3.28
CA SER A 185 26.16 20.59 -3.55
C SER A 185 25.53 19.47 -2.74
N LEU A 186 24.50 19.81 -1.98
CA LEU A 186 23.74 18.86 -1.18
C LEU A 186 22.91 17.93 -2.08
N ALA A 187 23.16 16.63 -1.97
CA ALA A 187 22.42 15.58 -2.64
C ALA A 187 21.54 14.81 -1.65
N LYS A 188 20.37 14.34 -2.09
CA LYS A 188 19.45 13.56 -1.25
C LYS A 188 19.95 12.12 -1.13
N LEU A 189 19.80 11.50 0.04
CA LEU A 189 20.05 10.07 0.22
C LEU A 189 18.84 9.22 -0.21
N PRO A 190 19.02 7.96 -0.67
CA PRO A 190 17.95 7.14 -1.27
C PRO A 190 16.99 6.52 -0.24
N PHE A 191 16.98 7.00 0.99
CA PHE A 191 16.34 6.34 2.14
C PHE A 191 14.82 6.59 2.21
N HIS A 192 14.15 6.65 1.07
CA HIS A 192 12.69 6.78 1.06
C HIS A 192 12.07 5.48 1.58
N SER A 193 11.15 5.56 2.54
CA SER A 193 10.30 4.41 2.87
C SER A 193 8.87 4.87 3.09
N SER A 194 7.92 4.13 2.52
CA SER A 194 6.52 4.27 2.86
C SER A 194 6.25 3.81 4.31
N TYR A 195 5.09 4.16 4.85
CA TYR A 195 4.66 3.67 6.16
C TYR A 195 4.44 2.15 6.17
N GLU A 196 4.01 1.59 5.04
CA GLU A 196 3.61 0.20 4.89
C GLU A 196 4.83 -0.75 4.92
N GLU A 197 5.95 -0.37 4.30
CA GLU A 197 7.18 -1.17 4.36
C GLU A 197 8.00 -1.01 5.65
N ARG A 198 7.83 0.10 6.39
CA ARG A 198 8.31 0.20 7.78
C ARG A 198 7.76 -0.92 8.66
N LEU A 199 6.67 -1.57 8.25
CA LEU A 199 6.08 -2.75 8.88
C LEU A 199 6.67 -4.07 8.33
N LEU A 200 7.07 -4.14 7.06
CA LEU A 200 7.74 -5.31 6.46
C LEU A 200 9.18 -5.47 6.97
N LEU A 201 9.93 -4.38 7.15
CA LEU A 201 11.27 -4.41 7.78
C LEU A 201 11.25 -4.97 9.22
N LEU A 202 10.08 -4.98 9.89
CA LEU A 202 9.91 -5.58 11.21
C LEU A 202 9.54 -7.08 11.14
N ARG A 203 9.08 -7.58 9.99
CA ARG A 203 8.83 -9.01 9.77
C ARG A 203 10.13 -9.67 9.32
N ARG A 204 10.56 -10.66 10.09
CA ARG A 204 11.76 -11.45 9.80
C ARG A 204 11.57 -12.14 8.45
N TRP A 205 12.51 -11.90 7.52
CA TRP A 205 12.69 -12.53 6.20
C TRP A 205 11.80 -13.77 5.95
N GLN A 206 10.72 -13.60 5.20
CA GLN A 206 9.94 -14.71 4.65
C GLN A 206 10.25 -14.79 3.14
N PRO A 207 10.70 -15.94 2.62
CA PRO A 207 11.10 -16.10 1.20
C PRO A 207 9.99 -15.84 0.15
N PHE A 208 8.77 -15.52 0.56
CA PHE A 208 7.62 -15.43 -0.32
C PHE A 208 7.40 -14.03 -0.93
N GLU A 209 8.23 -13.03 -0.60
CA GLU A 209 7.99 -11.63 -1.00
C GLU A 209 9.00 -11.06 -2.00
N GLU A 210 9.92 -11.85 -2.58
CA GLU A 210 10.95 -11.29 -3.49
C GLU A 210 10.35 -10.62 -4.75
N GLU A 211 9.25 -11.15 -5.27
CA GLU A 211 8.53 -10.56 -6.42
C GLU A 211 7.74 -9.30 -6.03
N MET A 212 7.14 -9.26 -4.83
CA MET A 212 6.52 -8.05 -4.30
C MET A 212 7.56 -6.97 -4.01
N LEU A 213 8.69 -7.32 -3.39
CA LEU A 213 9.77 -6.38 -3.06
C LEU A 213 10.43 -5.77 -4.30
N LYS A 214 10.42 -6.46 -5.45
CA LYS A 214 10.85 -5.88 -6.75
C LYS A 214 9.90 -4.79 -7.26
N SER A 215 8.62 -4.84 -6.88
CA SER A 215 7.64 -3.83 -7.27
C SER A 215 7.68 -2.56 -6.41
N TYR A 216 8.37 -2.59 -5.26
CA TYR A 216 8.53 -1.45 -4.36
C TYR A 216 9.93 -0.82 -4.51
N ASP A 217 9.97 0.49 -4.73
CA ASP A 217 11.21 1.30 -4.82
C ASP A 217 11.65 1.89 -3.47
N ASP A 218 11.08 1.40 -2.38
CA ASP A 218 11.39 1.83 -1.02
C ASP A 218 12.72 1.23 -0.51
N TRP A 219 13.38 1.96 0.39
CA TRP A 219 14.67 1.62 0.98
C TRP A 219 14.53 0.50 2.02
N CYS A 220 14.93 -0.70 1.62
CA CYS A 220 14.89 -1.90 2.44
C CYS A 220 16.22 -2.66 2.42
N TYR A 221 16.28 -3.85 3.04
CA TYR A 221 17.50 -4.67 3.06
C TYR A 221 17.97 -5.08 1.66
N TYR A 222 17.04 -5.44 0.76
CA TYR A 222 17.38 -5.78 -0.62
C TYR A 222 18.03 -4.60 -1.35
N ARG A 223 17.49 -3.39 -1.20
CA ARG A 223 18.06 -2.17 -1.77
C ARG A 223 19.42 -1.80 -1.17
N LEU A 224 19.61 -2.03 0.12
CA LEU A 224 20.91 -1.88 0.76
C LEU A 224 21.95 -2.85 0.17
N GLU A 225 21.61 -4.12 0.00
CA GLU A 225 22.49 -5.12 -0.63
C GLU A 225 22.74 -4.81 -2.10
N GLU A 226 21.72 -4.37 -2.85
CA GLU A 226 21.86 -3.91 -4.22
C GLU A 226 22.85 -2.74 -4.31
N PHE A 227 22.69 -1.73 -3.45
CA PHE A 227 23.59 -0.59 -3.38
C PHE A 227 25.02 -1.02 -3.00
N ARG A 228 25.19 -1.92 -2.03
CA ARG A 228 26.49 -2.50 -1.64
C ARG A 228 27.15 -3.19 -2.84
N ALA A 229 26.39 -3.97 -3.60
CA ALA A 229 26.86 -4.73 -4.75
C ALA A 229 27.29 -3.88 -5.95
N LYS A 230 26.79 -2.65 -6.09
CA LYS A 230 27.21 -1.77 -7.20
C LYS A 230 28.72 -1.51 -7.17
N GLU A 231 29.34 -1.42 -8.35
CA GLU A 231 30.79 -1.21 -8.47
C GLU A 231 31.18 0.19 -7.96
N THR A 232 32.36 0.33 -7.34
CA THR A 232 32.99 1.64 -7.16
C THR A 232 33.97 1.88 -8.30
N VAL A 233 33.67 2.82 -9.20
CA VAL A 233 34.47 3.08 -10.41
C VAL A 233 35.43 4.25 -10.24
N ASN A 234 36.51 4.32 -11.01
CA ASN A 234 37.36 5.52 -11.03
C ASN A 234 36.69 6.65 -11.82
N VAL A 235 36.82 7.91 -11.37
CA VAL A 235 36.36 9.11 -12.08
C VAL A 235 36.86 9.17 -13.53
N ALA A 236 38.06 8.64 -13.83
CA ALA A 236 38.57 8.54 -15.20
C ALA A 236 37.70 7.64 -16.10
N ARG A 237 37.11 6.55 -15.56
CA ARG A 237 36.18 5.70 -16.31
C ARG A 237 34.90 6.46 -16.64
N ILE A 238 34.38 7.22 -15.68
CA ILE A 238 33.21 8.09 -15.88
C ILE A 238 33.49 9.13 -16.98
N ASN A 239 34.64 9.82 -16.92
CA ASN A 239 35.02 10.78 -17.97
C ASN A 239 35.12 10.15 -19.37
N ARG A 240 35.63 8.92 -19.49
CA ARG A 240 35.66 8.20 -20.79
C ARG A 240 34.25 7.90 -21.32
N ILE A 241 33.32 7.55 -20.44
CA ILE A 241 31.91 7.35 -20.81
C ILE A 241 31.33 8.69 -21.30
N LEU A 242 31.55 9.77 -20.57
CA LEU A 242 31.11 11.12 -20.96
C LEU A 242 31.71 11.55 -22.31
N GLU A 243 32.99 11.28 -22.56
CA GLU A 243 33.64 11.54 -23.87
C GLU A 243 33.00 10.76 -25.01
N ASN A 244 32.59 9.51 -24.75
CA ASN A 244 31.92 8.68 -25.76
C ASN A 244 30.48 9.13 -25.98
N ILE A 245 29.77 9.58 -24.94
CA ILE A 245 28.46 10.23 -25.07
C ILE A 245 28.60 11.50 -25.91
N GLU A 246 29.53 12.37 -25.58
CA GLU A 246 29.75 13.66 -26.24
C GLU A 246 30.02 13.51 -27.75
N LYS A 247 30.78 12.49 -28.15
CA LYS A 247 31.01 12.16 -29.58
C LYS A 247 29.75 11.70 -30.34
N ARG A 248 28.73 11.20 -29.64
CA ARG A 248 27.46 10.75 -30.21
C ARG A 248 26.41 11.86 -30.28
N ILE A 249 26.64 12.98 -29.60
CA ILE A 249 25.70 14.10 -29.56
C ILE A 249 25.70 14.81 -30.92
N ASP A 250 24.52 14.83 -31.54
CA ASP A 250 24.18 15.71 -32.66
C ASP A 250 23.67 17.05 -32.12
N GLU A 251 24.48 18.09 -32.25
CA GLU A 251 24.16 19.46 -31.80
C GLU A 251 22.92 20.04 -32.47
N SER A 252 22.65 19.69 -33.73
CA SER A 252 21.45 20.15 -34.44
C SER A 252 20.17 19.62 -33.77
N LYS A 253 20.18 18.35 -33.36
CA LYS A 253 19.09 17.75 -32.58
C LYS A 253 18.94 18.42 -31.22
N VAL A 254 20.04 18.64 -30.50
CA VAL A 254 20.02 19.33 -29.20
C VAL A 254 19.37 20.70 -29.32
N HIS A 255 19.77 21.51 -30.29
CA HIS A 255 19.23 22.86 -30.47
C HIS A 255 17.75 22.84 -30.86
N LYS A 256 17.37 21.96 -31.79
CA LYS A 256 15.96 21.79 -32.20
C LYS A 256 15.08 21.37 -31.03
N PHE A 257 15.50 20.37 -30.26
CA PHE A 257 14.71 19.86 -29.16
C PHE A 257 14.70 20.79 -27.94
N ALA A 258 15.79 21.52 -27.69
CA ALA A 258 15.82 22.58 -26.69
C ALA A 258 14.77 23.66 -26.99
N ALA A 259 14.70 24.15 -28.24
CA ALA A 259 13.68 25.12 -28.65
C ALA A 259 12.25 24.58 -28.47
N TYR A 260 12.02 23.32 -28.83
CA TYR A 260 10.74 22.65 -28.61
C TYR A 260 10.37 22.52 -27.13
N LYS A 261 11.34 22.17 -26.27
CA LYS A 261 11.14 22.08 -24.81
C LYS A 261 10.79 23.43 -24.19
N GLU A 262 11.43 24.52 -24.64
CA GLU A 262 11.06 25.88 -24.22
C GLU A 262 9.67 26.28 -24.72
N GLU A 263 9.25 25.89 -25.93
CA GLU A 263 7.89 26.11 -26.43
C GLU A 263 6.84 25.41 -25.54
N ILE A 264 7.08 24.15 -25.15
CA ILE A 264 6.22 23.43 -24.21
C ILE A 264 6.15 24.16 -22.87
N ARG A 265 7.30 24.57 -22.31
CA ARG A 265 7.37 25.28 -21.03
C ARG A 265 6.57 26.59 -21.09
N ALA A 266 6.78 27.41 -22.12
CA ALA A 266 6.08 28.68 -22.29
C ALA A 266 4.56 28.51 -22.41
N ARG A 267 4.11 27.50 -23.16
CA ARG A 267 2.68 27.16 -23.25
C ARG A 267 2.10 26.76 -21.89
N HIS A 268 2.80 25.91 -21.14
CA HIS A 268 2.35 25.48 -19.83
C HIS A 268 2.28 26.64 -18.81
N GLU A 269 3.26 27.54 -18.83
CA GLU A 269 3.25 28.76 -17.99
C GLU A 269 2.10 29.70 -18.37
N ALA A 270 1.79 29.85 -19.66
CA ALA A 270 0.64 30.62 -20.13
C ALA A 270 -0.69 30.01 -19.66
N GLU A 271 -0.85 28.68 -19.77
CA GLU A 271 -2.03 27.95 -19.27
C GLU A 271 -2.22 28.14 -17.76
N GLN A 272 -1.16 27.98 -16.95
CA GLN A 272 -1.24 28.19 -15.50
C GLN A 272 -1.62 29.63 -15.13
N HIS A 273 -1.12 30.60 -15.89
CA HIS A 273 -1.42 32.01 -15.65
C HIS A 273 -2.87 32.38 -16.05
N ASP A 274 -3.41 31.78 -17.11
CA ASP A 274 -4.82 31.95 -17.50
C ASP A 274 -5.78 31.26 -16.51
N GLU A 275 -5.41 30.09 -15.98
CA GLU A 275 -6.13 29.43 -14.89
C GLU A 275 -6.15 30.30 -13.63
N ALA A 276 -5.02 30.92 -13.26
CA ALA A 276 -4.92 31.81 -12.11
C ALA A 276 -5.75 33.09 -12.27
N ARG A 277 -5.97 33.56 -13.51
CA ARG A 277 -6.76 34.76 -13.81
C ARG A 277 -8.27 34.53 -13.81
N THR A 278 -8.73 33.29 -13.98
CA THR A 278 -10.15 33.00 -14.02
C THR A 278 -10.72 33.05 -12.59
N PRO A 279 -11.53 34.06 -12.22
CA PRO A 279 -11.95 34.25 -10.83
C PRO A 279 -12.73 33.03 -10.33
N ARG A 280 -12.20 32.37 -9.29
CA ARG A 280 -12.88 31.26 -8.61
C ARG A 280 -14.24 31.77 -8.12
N ARG A 281 -15.29 31.18 -8.66
CA ARG A 281 -16.68 31.64 -8.53
C ARG A 281 -17.23 31.33 -7.15
N THR A 282 -16.92 32.14 -6.13
CA THR A 282 -17.27 31.99 -4.71
C THR A 282 -18.60 31.27 -4.47
N SER A 283 -18.54 30.08 -3.88
CA SER A 283 -19.70 29.29 -3.47
C SER A 283 -20.29 29.94 -2.21
N VAL A 284 -21.60 30.18 -2.25
CA VAL A 284 -22.36 30.90 -1.24
C VAL A 284 -22.32 30.17 0.11
N ALA A 285 -21.87 30.85 1.15
CA ALA A 285 -21.79 30.34 2.52
C ALA A 285 -23.20 30.11 3.11
N VAL A 286 -23.45 28.93 3.67
CA VAL A 286 -24.65 28.61 4.45
C VAL A 286 -24.29 28.55 5.93
N SER A 287 -24.88 29.44 6.72
CA SER A 287 -24.71 29.59 8.16
C SER A 287 -25.31 28.42 8.94
N ILE A 288 -24.53 27.81 9.84
CA ILE A 288 -25.00 26.73 10.73
C ILE A 288 -25.32 27.30 12.11
N LEU A 289 -26.54 27.02 12.57
CA LEU A 289 -27.12 27.43 13.86
C LEU A 289 -26.83 26.36 14.94
N GLU A 290 -26.26 26.76 16.06
CA GLU A 290 -25.95 25.89 17.22
C GLU A 290 -27.20 25.45 17.99
N LYS A 291 -27.25 24.18 18.44
CA LYS A 291 -28.23 23.71 19.45
C LYS A 291 -27.59 22.86 20.55
N LYS A 292 -28.02 23.20 21.77
CA LYS A 292 -27.59 22.74 23.11
C LYS A 292 -27.91 21.26 23.42
N SER A 293 -27.03 20.64 24.22
CA SER A 293 -27.17 19.33 24.86
C SER A 293 -27.93 19.38 26.21
N PRO A 294 -28.57 18.27 26.64
CA PRO A 294 -28.86 17.99 28.04
C PRO A 294 -28.15 16.74 28.62
N GLN A 295 -27.94 16.78 29.94
CA GLN A 295 -27.28 15.80 30.82
C GLN A 295 -28.10 14.52 31.11
N PRO A 296 -27.46 13.43 31.60
CA PRO A 296 -28.09 12.13 31.85
C PRO A 296 -28.54 11.91 33.31
N ALA A 297 -29.54 11.04 33.48
CA ALA A 297 -30.02 10.57 34.78
C ALA A 297 -29.43 9.19 35.16
N LEU A 298 -29.17 9.04 36.46
CA LEU A 298 -28.76 7.85 37.21
C LEU A 298 -29.97 6.96 37.58
N SER A 299 -29.77 5.64 37.62
CA SER A 299 -30.31 4.70 38.63
C SER A 299 -29.82 3.27 38.31
N SER A 300 -29.07 2.59 39.20
CA SER A 300 -29.52 1.60 40.23
C SER A 300 -29.97 0.25 39.63
N LEU A 301 -29.85 -0.94 40.23
CA LEU A 301 -29.14 -1.61 41.33
C LEU A 301 -29.77 -3.05 41.37
N ARG A 302 -29.09 -4.04 41.99
CA ARG A 302 -29.57 -5.39 42.43
C ARG A 302 -29.59 -6.53 41.40
N SER A 303 -29.40 -7.82 41.75
CA SER A 303 -28.87 -8.57 42.93
C SER A 303 -29.01 -10.09 42.64
N GLU A 304 -28.13 -10.93 43.21
CA GLU A 304 -28.30 -12.37 43.57
C GLU A 304 -28.51 -13.43 42.44
N LYS A 305 -28.09 -14.71 42.49
CA LYS A 305 -27.58 -15.62 43.54
C LYS A 305 -26.97 -16.93 42.93
N ASP A 306 -26.33 -17.68 43.82
CA ASP A 306 -25.50 -18.91 43.80
C ASP A 306 -25.92 -20.23 43.09
N GLY A 307 -24.88 -21.07 42.83
CA GLY A 307 -24.78 -22.51 43.20
C GLY A 307 -24.65 -23.53 42.06
N SER A 308 -24.05 -24.74 42.14
CA SER A 308 -22.93 -25.36 42.89
C SER A 308 -22.70 -26.81 42.33
N LEU A 309 -21.43 -27.25 42.22
CA LEU A 309 -20.86 -28.62 42.41
C LEU A 309 -21.33 -29.91 41.67
N GLY A 310 -20.34 -30.73 41.26
CA GLY A 310 -20.41 -32.21 41.13
C GLY A 310 -19.39 -32.81 40.15
N ARG A 311 -18.17 -33.22 40.58
CA ARG A 311 -17.65 -34.57 40.98
C ARG A 311 -17.30 -35.57 39.84
N ALA A 312 -16.13 -36.20 40.02
CA ALA A 312 -15.37 -37.06 39.12
C ALA A 312 -15.64 -38.57 39.28
N ILE A 313 -15.27 -39.38 38.28
CA ILE A 313 -15.01 -40.83 38.38
C ILE A 313 -13.85 -41.24 37.44
N ASN A 314 -12.90 -42.02 37.97
CA ASN A 314 -11.81 -42.75 37.30
C ASN A 314 -12.30 -44.10 36.75
N CYS A 315 -11.66 -44.63 35.69
CA CYS A 315 -11.18 -46.03 35.57
C CYS A 315 -10.72 -46.38 34.13
N GLY A 316 -9.67 -47.20 34.04
CA GLY A 316 -9.57 -48.25 33.00
C GLY A 316 -8.58 -48.04 31.85
N SER A 317 -7.40 -48.65 31.96
CA SER A 317 -6.34 -48.77 30.96
C SER A 317 -6.63 -49.78 29.85
N GLY A 318 -6.25 -49.42 28.61
CA GLY A 318 -6.05 -50.33 27.46
C GLY A 318 -5.67 -49.56 26.18
N PRO A 319 -5.31 -50.27 25.11
CA PRO A 319 -4.00 -50.86 24.81
C PRO A 319 -2.98 -49.82 24.29
N ASP A 320 -1.68 -50.10 24.48
CA ASP A 320 -0.57 -49.35 23.87
C ASP A 320 -0.53 -49.57 22.35
N GLY A 321 -1.43 -48.90 21.64
CA GLY A 321 -1.29 -48.62 20.22
C GLY A 321 -0.83 -47.18 20.08
N VAL A 322 0.42 -46.96 19.67
CA VAL A 322 0.89 -45.63 19.30
C VAL A 322 0.00 -45.12 18.16
N VAL A 323 -0.95 -44.25 18.50
CA VAL A 323 -1.81 -43.57 17.55
C VAL A 323 -0.89 -42.72 16.68
N PRO A 324 -0.79 -42.98 15.36
CA PRO A 324 0.08 -42.18 14.51
C PRO A 324 -0.43 -40.74 14.53
N SER A 325 0.49 -39.77 14.65
CA SER A 325 0.20 -38.33 14.75
C SER A 325 -0.27 -37.74 13.40
N VAL A 326 -1.33 -38.31 12.82
CA VAL A 326 -1.83 -38.05 11.45
C VAL A 326 -2.78 -36.84 11.41
N GLY A 327 -3.12 -36.23 12.56
CA GLY A 327 -3.91 -34.99 12.62
C GLY A 327 -3.27 -33.76 11.96
N LYS A 328 -2.05 -33.89 11.41
CA LYS A 328 -1.34 -32.83 10.68
C LYS A 328 -1.27 -33.04 9.15
N THR A 329 -1.80 -34.15 8.63
CA THR A 329 -1.72 -34.43 7.19
C THR A 329 -2.71 -33.53 6.43
N GLY A 330 -2.18 -32.67 5.57
CA GLY A 330 -2.99 -31.75 4.77
C GLY A 330 -3.77 -32.49 3.67
N LEU A 331 -4.84 -31.86 3.15
CA LEU A 331 -5.60 -32.42 2.02
C LEU A 331 -4.72 -32.61 0.77
N SER A 332 -3.72 -31.76 0.56
CA SER A 332 -2.71 -31.91 -0.50
C SER A 332 -1.93 -33.21 -0.38
N ASP A 333 -1.52 -33.56 0.84
CA ASP A 333 -0.75 -34.78 1.12
C ASP A 333 -1.61 -36.02 0.96
N ILE A 334 -2.92 -35.91 1.24
CA ILE A 334 -3.86 -37.00 1.00
C ILE A 334 -4.08 -37.19 -0.51
N ARG A 335 -4.16 -36.11 -1.28
CA ARG A 335 -4.34 -36.16 -2.75
C ARG A 335 -3.15 -36.82 -3.44
N SER A 336 -1.93 -36.59 -2.97
CA SER A 336 -0.69 -37.10 -3.58
C SER A 336 -0.45 -38.60 -3.33
N ILE A 337 -1.24 -39.26 -2.46
CA ILE A 337 -1.13 -40.69 -2.23
C ILE A 337 -1.61 -41.45 -3.47
N THR A 338 -0.68 -42.16 -4.11
CA THR A 338 -0.94 -42.95 -5.32
C THR A 338 -1.85 -44.16 -5.04
N ASP A 339 -1.64 -44.84 -3.91
CA ASP A 339 -2.47 -45.96 -3.49
C ASP A 339 -3.88 -45.52 -3.09
N ALA A 340 -4.88 -46.01 -3.82
CA ALA A 340 -6.26 -45.58 -3.65
C ALA A 340 -6.86 -46.01 -2.30
N HIS A 341 -6.43 -47.13 -1.73
CA HIS A 341 -6.91 -47.62 -0.44
C HIS A 341 -6.35 -46.77 0.72
N GLN A 342 -5.04 -46.54 0.75
CA GLN A 342 -4.38 -45.68 1.74
C GLN A 342 -4.92 -44.26 1.71
N ARG A 343 -5.16 -43.71 0.52
CA ARG A 343 -5.77 -42.38 0.36
C ARG A 343 -7.16 -42.29 0.99
N ARG A 344 -8.03 -43.27 0.72
CA ARG A 344 -9.38 -43.33 1.33
C ARG A 344 -9.33 -43.54 2.84
N LEU A 345 -8.42 -44.37 3.32
CA LEU A 345 -8.24 -44.60 4.75
C LEU A 345 -7.77 -43.34 5.48
N LYS A 346 -6.74 -42.66 4.96
CA LYS A 346 -6.26 -41.39 5.52
C LYS A 346 -7.31 -40.29 5.42
N PHE A 347 -8.09 -40.26 4.34
CA PHE A 347 -9.21 -39.32 4.19
C PHE A 347 -10.32 -39.60 5.21
N SER A 348 -10.68 -40.87 5.43
CA SER A 348 -11.69 -41.30 6.42
C SER A 348 -11.28 -40.92 7.84
N TRP A 349 -9.99 -41.06 8.15
CA TRP A 349 -9.40 -40.60 9.41
C TRP A 349 -9.47 -39.07 9.53
N TRP A 350 -9.04 -38.34 8.50
CA TRP A 350 -9.05 -36.87 8.44
C TRP A 350 -10.46 -36.29 8.69
N ILE A 351 -11.48 -36.81 8.00
CA ILE A 351 -12.86 -36.33 8.16
C ILE A 351 -13.41 -36.70 9.54
N SER A 352 -13.13 -37.89 10.06
CA SER A 352 -13.58 -38.32 11.39
C SER A 352 -12.96 -37.49 12.52
N CYS A 353 -11.67 -37.18 12.41
CA CYS A 353 -10.99 -36.25 13.33
C CYS A 353 -11.64 -34.85 13.31
N ARG A 354 -12.04 -34.36 12.13
CA ARG A 354 -12.68 -33.05 11.96
C ARG A 354 -14.10 -33.02 12.52
N LEU A 355 -14.87 -34.10 12.33
CA LEU A 355 -16.22 -34.26 12.89
C LEU A 355 -16.23 -34.61 14.38
N ARG A 356 -15.08 -35.02 14.95
CA ARG A 356 -14.94 -35.52 16.33
C ARG A 356 -15.82 -36.74 16.63
N ARG A 357 -16.16 -37.47 15.57
CA ARG A 357 -16.84 -38.77 15.59
C ARG A 357 -16.50 -39.46 14.28
N VAL A 358 -16.74 -40.76 14.21
CA VAL A 358 -16.64 -41.48 12.94
C VAL A 358 -17.66 -40.88 11.96
N ALA A 359 -17.21 -40.51 10.76
CA ALA A 359 -18.08 -40.03 9.70
C ALA A 359 -19.01 -41.14 9.22
N THR A 360 -20.20 -40.81 8.72
CA THR A 360 -20.99 -41.79 7.96
C THR A 360 -20.40 -41.98 6.56
N VAL A 361 -20.80 -43.06 5.87
CA VAL A 361 -20.34 -43.33 4.50
C VAL A 361 -20.75 -42.19 3.55
N GLU A 362 -21.95 -41.65 3.74
CA GLU A 362 -22.50 -40.54 2.96
C GLU A 362 -21.70 -39.25 3.19
N GLU A 363 -21.36 -38.94 4.45
CA GLU A 363 -20.55 -37.77 4.82
C GLU A 363 -19.13 -37.87 4.24
N ALA A 364 -18.51 -39.04 4.35
CA ALA A 364 -17.19 -39.28 3.80
C ALA A 364 -17.19 -39.17 2.27
N LEU A 365 -18.19 -39.73 1.58
CA LEU A 365 -18.32 -39.64 0.12
C LEU A 365 -18.58 -38.21 -0.36
N ALA A 366 -19.46 -37.46 0.33
CA ALA A 366 -19.75 -36.08 -0.01
C ALA A 366 -18.48 -35.21 0.11
N ALA A 367 -17.76 -35.30 1.23
CA ALA A 367 -16.52 -34.57 1.44
C ALA A 367 -15.40 -35.02 0.47
N TYR A 368 -15.33 -36.32 0.15
CA TYR A 368 -14.33 -36.85 -0.79
C TYR A 368 -14.54 -36.36 -2.22
N LYS A 369 -15.81 -36.18 -2.62
CA LYS A 369 -16.19 -35.55 -3.89
C LYS A 369 -15.86 -34.06 -3.89
N GLU A 370 -16.31 -33.33 -2.88
CA GLU A 370 -16.09 -31.89 -2.70
C GLU A 370 -14.59 -31.54 -2.76
N HIS A 371 -13.75 -32.33 -2.12
CA HIS A 371 -12.31 -32.09 -2.08
C HIS A 371 -11.51 -32.74 -3.20
N GLY A 372 -12.15 -33.36 -4.20
CA GLY A 372 -11.45 -33.91 -5.37
C GLY A 372 -10.35 -34.91 -5.03
N CYS A 373 -10.53 -35.73 -3.98
CA CYS A 373 -9.51 -36.65 -3.49
C CYS A 373 -9.51 -38.01 -4.21
N PHE A 374 -10.18 -38.12 -5.36
CA PHE A 374 -10.34 -39.33 -6.17
C PHE A 374 -9.69 -39.15 -7.56
N SER A 375 -9.52 -40.26 -8.28
CA SER A 375 -9.03 -40.29 -9.67
C SER A 375 -10.11 -40.81 -10.61
N GLY A 376 -10.18 -40.26 -11.82
CA GLY A 376 -11.20 -40.62 -12.82
C GLY A 376 -12.51 -39.85 -12.66
N GLN A 377 -13.54 -40.22 -13.42
CA GLN A 377 -14.87 -39.63 -13.28
C GLN A 377 -15.50 -40.06 -11.95
N TRP A 378 -16.34 -39.20 -11.37
CA TRP A 378 -16.93 -39.48 -10.06
C TRP A 378 -17.94 -40.64 -10.14
N GLU A 379 -18.65 -40.74 -11.24
CA GLU A 379 -19.71 -41.71 -11.49
C GLU A 379 -19.13 -43.12 -11.64
N ASP A 380 -17.91 -43.23 -12.19
CA ASP A 380 -17.21 -44.49 -12.40
C ASP A 380 -16.73 -45.09 -11.08
N GLY A 381 -17.38 -46.17 -10.64
CA GLY A 381 -17.02 -46.92 -9.45
C GLY A 381 -17.54 -46.32 -8.14
N LEU A 382 -18.63 -45.55 -8.17
CA LEU A 382 -19.31 -45.06 -6.96
C LEU A 382 -19.61 -46.21 -5.98
N GLU A 383 -20.21 -47.31 -6.45
CA GLU A 383 -20.51 -48.48 -5.61
C GLU A 383 -19.25 -49.07 -4.96
N ARG A 384 -18.16 -49.19 -5.74
CA ARG A 384 -16.86 -49.64 -5.25
C ARG A 384 -16.29 -48.67 -4.20
N ARG A 385 -16.43 -47.35 -4.38
CA ARG A 385 -16.00 -46.34 -3.38
C ARG A 385 -16.85 -46.41 -2.11
N THR A 386 -18.17 -46.56 -2.23
CA THR A 386 -19.09 -46.75 -1.10
C THR A 386 -18.68 -47.96 -0.27
N ASN A 387 -18.44 -49.10 -0.91
CA ASN A 387 -17.99 -50.31 -0.20
C ASN A 387 -16.62 -50.12 0.45
N ASN A 388 -15.68 -49.47 -0.23
CA ASN A 388 -14.36 -49.18 0.34
C ASN A 388 -14.42 -48.20 1.52
N PHE A 389 -15.23 -47.15 1.46
CA PHE A 389 -15.41 -46.21 2.57
C PHE A 389 -16.10 -46.87 3.75
N ARG A 390 -17.06 -47.78 3.51
CA ARG A 390 -17.64 -48.60 4.57
C ARG A 390 -16.56 -49.39 5.31
N SER A 391 -15.71 -50.13 4.60
CA SER A 391 -14.60 -50.88 5.22
C SER A 391 -13.56 -49.96 5.90
N CYS A 392 -13.23 -48.80 5.31
CA CYS A 392 -12.30 -47.85 5.94
C CYS A 392 -12.88 -47.23 7.21
N LEU A 393 -14.16 -46.87 7.22
CA LEU A 393 -14.83 -46.27 8.37
C LEU A 393 -15.09 -47.29 9.48
N GLU A 394 -15.37 -48.55 9.15
CA GLU A 394 -15.39 -49.66 10.12
C GLU A 394 -14.01 -49.82 10.78
N TYR A 395 -12.93 -49.76 10.00
CA TYR A 395 -11.57 -49.79 10.53
C TYR A 395 -11.28 -48.57 11.43
N VAL A 396 -11.64 -47.36 10.98
CA VAL A 396 -11.49 -46.13 11.77
C VAL A 396 -12.28 -46.24 13.06
N ALA A 397 -13.53 -46.72 13.03
CA ALA A 397 -14.38 -46.85 14.22
C ALA A 397 -13.77 -47.73 15.31
N ASN A 398 -13.03 -48.77 14.94
CA ASN A 398 -12.37 -49.68 15.89
C ASN A 398 -11.21 -49.03 16.65
N ILE A 399 -10.60 -47.97 16.12
CA ILE A 399 -9.39 -47.36 16.69
C ILE A 399 -9.55 -45.85 16.98
N PHE A 400 -10.66 -45.25 16.56
CA PHE A 400 -10.94 -43.84 16.72
C PHE A 400 -11.42 -43.55 18.14
N ASP A 401 -10.64 -42.75 18.86
CA ASP A 401 -10.98 -42.27 20.19
C ASP A 401 -11.30 -40.76 20.11
N PRO A 402 -12.57 -40.35 20.27
CA PRO A 402 -12.97 -38.94 20.26
C PRO A 402 -12.24 -38.10 21.31
N ALA A 403 -11.87 -38.68 22.46
CA ALA A 403 -11.16 -37.98 23.53
C ALA A 403 -9.68 -37.73 23.18
N LYS A 404 -9.05 -38.61 22.39
CA LYS A 404 -7.68 -38.45 21.88
C LYS A 404 -7.55 -37.49 20.71
N CYS A 405 -8.66 -37.00 20.14
CA CYS A 405 -8.65 -35.97 19.09
C CYS A 405 -8.18 -34.58 19.58
N GLY A 406 -7.56 -34.50 20.77
CA GLY A 406 -7.07 -33.28 21.40
C GLY A 406 -8.22 -32.44 21.99
N SER A 407 -8.11 -32.07 23.27
CA SER A 407 -8.93 -30.98 23.83
C SER A 407 -8.62 -29.61 23.19
N GLY A 408 -7.61 -29.53 22.31
CA GLY A 408 -7.40 -28.46 21.34
C GLY A 408 -7.06 -29.06 19.97
N LYS A 409 -7.55 -28.57 18.83
CA LYS A 409 -7.99 -27.21 18.49
C LYS A 409 -9.10 -27.26 17.41
N PRO A 410 -10.24 -26.57 17.60
CA PRO A 410 -11.27 -26.30 16.57
C PRO A 410 -10.68 -25.46 15.41
N GLN A 411 -11.46 -24.91 14.49
CA GLN A 411 -11.08 -23.75 13.63
C GLN A 411 -10.56 -22.51 14.40
N ARG A 412 -10.38 -22.63 15.72
CA ARG A 412 -9.97 -21.62 16.68
C ARG A 412 -8.54 -21.09 16.48
N PRO A 413 -7.50 -21.87 16.14
CA PRO A 413 -6.15 -21.33 15.90
C PRO A 413 -6.12 -20.39 14.72
N GLU A 414 -6.83 -20.75 13.64
CA GLU A 414 -6.96 -19.90 12.46
C GLU A 414 -7.73 -18.64 12.82
N LEU A 415 -8.88 -18.75 13.50
CA LEU A 415 -9.61 -17.58 13.98
C LEU A 415 -8.76 -16.70 14.94
N ASP A 416 -8.03 -17.29 15.89
CA ASP A 416 -7.18 -16.56 16.83
C ASP A 416 -5.95 -15.95 16.15
N GLU A 417 -5.44 -16.56 15.09
CA GLU A 417 -4.40 -16.00 14.23
C GLU A 417 -4.94 -14.83 13.42
N GLN A 418 -6.10 -14.98 12.77
CA GLN A 418 -6.77 -13.89 12.06
C GLN A 418 -7.11 -12.72 12.99
N ILE A 419 -7.61 -13.00 14.20
CA ILE A 419 -7.84 -11.99 15.24
C ILE A 419 -6.52 -11.30 15.61
N ARG A 420 -5.45 -12.05 15.89
CA ARG A 420 -4.12 -11.48 16.22
C ARG A 420 -3.59 -10.59 15.09
N GLU A 421 -3.74 -11.01 13.85
CA GLU A 421 -3.38 -10.20 12.68
C GLU A 421 -4.19 -8.92 12.59
N CYS A 422 -5.52 -9.00 12.75
CA CYS A 422 -6.40 -7.83 12.77
C CYS A 422 -6.07 -6.87 13.92
N PHE A 423 -5.72 -7.38 15.10
CA PHE A 423 -5.23 -6.57 16.22
C PHE A 423 -3.86 -5.96 15.93
N GLY A 424 -3.00 -6.67 15.19
CA GLY A 424 -1.75 -6.15 14.65
C GLY A 424 -2.02 -4.93 13.78
N ILE A 425 -2.87 -5.06 12.75
CA ILE A 425 -3.28 -3.98 11.85
C ILE A 425 -3.89 -2.80 12.66
N ALA A 426 -4.80 -3.10 13.58
CA ALA A 426 -5.45 -2.11 14.42
C ALA A 426 -4.50 -1.31 15.31
N ARG A 427 -3.45 -1.95 15.85
CA ARG A 427 -2.43 -1.30 16.69
C ARG A 427 -1.75 -0.13 15.97
N PHE A 428 -1.70 -0.17 14.65
CA PHE A 428 -1.00 0.79 13.82
C PHE A 428 -1.89 1.91 13.28
N HIS A 429 -3.21 1.71 13.22
CA HIS A 429 -4.15 2.70 12.69
C HIS A 429 -5.00 3.41 13.76
N LEU A 430 -5.08 2.85 14.98
CA LEU A 430 -5.92 3.39 16.05
C LEU A 430 -5.22 3.22 17.41
N ILE A 431 -5.48 4.15 18.33
CA ILE A 431 -5.26 3.90 19.77
C ILE A 431 -6.15 2.70 20.12
N GLN A 432 -5.54 1.55 20.45
CA GLN A 432 -6.21 0.27 20.69
C GLN A 432 -7.22 0.31 21.85
N SER A 433 -7.12 1.32 22.70
CA SER A 433 -8.00 1.55 23.83
C SER A 433 -8.94 2.72 23.54
N GLY A 434 -10.20 2.55 23.94
CA GLY A 434 -11.19 3.62 23.94
C GLY A 434 -12.49 3.21 23.26
N SER A 435 -13.50 4.03 23.53
CA SER A 435 -14.81 3.90 22.93
C SER A 435 -14.92 4.74 21.65
N ALA A 436 -15.72 4.28 20.69
CA ALA A 436 -16.15 5.04 19.53
C ALA A 436 -17.68 5.15 19.51
N THR A 437 -18.20 6.33 19.21
CA THR A 437 -19.65 6.51 18.97
C THR A 437 -19.90 6.35 17.49
N VAL A 438 -20.73 5.37 17.13
CA VAL A 438 -21.04 5.01 15.75
C VAL A 438 -22.53 5.18 15.52
N LYS A 439 -22.88 5.80 14.39
CA LYS A 439 -24.26 6.01 13.99
C LYS A 439 -24.72 4.84 13.12
N ILE A 440 -25.70 4.09 13.60
CA ILE A 440 -26.29 2.92 12.92
C ILE A 440 -27.69 3.23 12.39
N ASN A 441 -28.20 2.40 11.49
CA ASN A 441 -29.52 2.55 10.86
C ASN A 441 -29.72 3.89 10.14
N VAL A 442 -28.63 4.47 9.62
CA VAL A 442 -28.65 5.67 8.78
C VAL A 442 -29.10 5.25 7.38
N ARG A 443 -30.19 5.86 6.90
CA ARG A 443 -30.59 5.77 5.50
C ARG A 443 -29.98 6.94 4.76
N VAL A 444 -29.25 6.67 3.69
CA VAL A 444 -28.70 7.69 2.80
C VAL A 444 -29.55 7.70 1.53
N TRP A 445 -30.03 8.87 1.12
CA TRP A 445 -30.69 9.07 -0.17
C TRP A 445 -30.17 10.33 -0.83
N TYR A 446 -30.32 10.42 -2.14
CA TYR A 446 -29.97 11.59 -2.92
C TYR A 446 -31.26 12.22 -3.45
N ASP A 447 -31.39 13.53 -3.35
CA ASP A 447 -32.50 14.23 -3.98
C ASP A 447 -32.27 14.42 -5.49
N GLU A 448 -33.23 15.05 -6.16
CA GLU A 448 -33.18 15.34 -7.60
C GLU A 448 -32.01 16.24 -8.03
N TYR A 449 -31.37 16.93 -7.09
CA TYR A 449 -30.19 17.77 -7.31
C TYR A 449 -28.88 17.06 -6.95
N GLY A 450 -28.94 15.77 -6.58
CA GLY A 450 -27.79 15.00 -6.14
C GLY A 450 -27.30 15.35 -4.74
N GLN A 451 -28.08 16.09 -3.93
CA GLN A 451 -27.70 16.37 -2.54
C GLN A 451 -27.95 15.13 -1.69
N ARG A 452 -26.95 14.78 -0.88
CA ARG A 452 -27.00 13.63 0.04
C ARG A 452 -27.78 14.00 1.30
N HIS A 453 -28.85 13.27 1.56
CA HIS A 453 -29.65 13.35 2.78
C HIS A 453 -29.47 12.09 3.63
N GLU A 454 -29.50 12.25 4.94
CA GLU A 454 -29.33 11.16 5.90
C GLU A 454 -30.42 11.14 6.97
N SER A 455 -30.89 9.95 7.34
CA SER A 455 -31.79 9.81 8.49
C SER A 455 -31.05 10.06 9.81
N THR A 456 -31.82 10.37 10.87
CA THR A 456 -31.28 10.65 12.20
C THR A 456 -30.53 9.49 12.85
N GLY A 457 -30.71 8.25 12.36
CA GLY A 457 -30.00 7.05 12.85
C GLY A 457 -30.13 6.83 14.36
N ARG A 458 -29.32 5.91 14.91
CA ARG A 458 -29.11 5.74 16.35
C ARG A 458 -27.63 5.76 16.66
N ASN A 459 -27.23 6.43 17.73
CA ASN A 459 -25.85 6.41 18.19
C ASN A 459 -25.64 5.21 19.13
N ARG A 460 -24.60 4.42 18.86
CA ARG A 460 -24.14 3.33 19.74
C ARG A 460 -22.67 3.53 20.07
N VAL A 461 -22.34 3.36 21.34
CA VAL A 461 -20.95 3.42 21.81
C VAL A 461 -20.39 2.00 21.78
N ILE A 462 -19.27 1.81 21.11
CA ILE A 462 -18.56 0.52 21.03
C ILE A 462 -17.16 0.65 21.63
N ASP A 463 -16.65 -0.42 22.23
CA ASP A 463 -15.20 -0.58 22.45
C ASP A 463 -14.55 -0.93 21.11
N ARG A 464 -13.53 -0.16 20.71
CA ARG A 464 -12.80 -0.37 19.45
C ARG A 464 -12.20 -1.78 19.34
N ARG A 465 -11.83 -2.40 20.46
CA ARG A 465 -11.32 -3.78 20.51
C ARG A 465 -12.36 -4.77 20.03
N HIS A 466 -13.65 -4.56 20.31
CA HIS A 466 -14.72 -5.45 19.86
C HIS A 466 -14.88 -5.40 18.33
N ALA A 467 -14.66 -4.24 17.69
CA ALA A 467 -14.65 -4.15 16.24
C ALA A 467 -13.47 -4.93 15.62
N HIS A 468 -12.31 -4.99 16.29
CA HIS A 468 -11.16 -5.78 15.81
C HIS A 468 -11.37 -7.29 15.95
N PHE A 469 -12.03 -7.73 17.03
CA PHE A 469 -12.50 -9.11 17.13
C PHE A 469 -13.48 -9.43 15.99
N LEU A 470 -14.45 -8.56 15.73
CA LEU A 470 -15.38 -8.73 14.61
C LEU A 470 -14.65 -8.81 13.27
N HIS A 471 -13.63 -7.98 13.04
CA HIS A 471 -12.81 -8.03 11.83
C HIS A 471 -12.13 -9.41 11.66
N GLY A 472 -11.57 -9.97 12.74
CA GLY A 472 -11.01 -11.32 12.73
C GLY A 472 -12.05 -12.40 12.43
N ILE A 473 -13.26 -12.29 13.00
CA ILE A 473 -14.40 -13.20 12.70
C ILE A 473 -14.77 -13.10 11.22
N ILE A 474 -14.89 -11.89 10.66
CA ILE A 474 -15.22 -11.67 9.25
C ILE A 474 -14.15 -12.32 8.37
N ARG A 475 -12.86 -12.09 8.63
CA ARG A 475 -11.76 -12.65 7.82
C ARG A 475 -11.73 -14.17 7.85
N HIS A 476 -11.90 -14.74 9.03
CA HIS A 476 -12.03 -16.19 9.17
C HIS A 476 -13.25 -16.73 8.40
N SER A 477 -14.39 -16.04 8.46
CA SER A 477 -15.62 -16.50 7.82
C SER A 477 -15.58 -16.36 6.29
N VAL A 478 -14.96 -15.31 5.74
CA VAL A 478 -14.75 -15.16 4.28
C VAL A 478 -13.87 -16.27 3.75
N ALA A 479 -12.81 -16.66 4.47
CA ALA A 479 -11.94 -17.76 4.06
C ALA A 479 -12.67 -19.12 3.97
N VAL A 480 -13.82 -19.25 4.64
CA VAL A 480 -14.66 -20.47 4.64
C VAL A 480 -15.81 -20.38 3.62
N HIS A 481 -16.16 -19.18 3.14
CA HIS A 481 -17.26 -18.94 2.21
C HIS A 481 -16.74 -18.26 0.93
N GLU A 482 -16.44 -19.06 -0.11
CA GLU A 482 -15.79 -18.62 -1.36
C GLU A 482 -16.53 -17.50 -2.11
N ASP A 483 -17.86 -17.40 -1.95
CA ASP A 483 -18.70 -16.38 -2.57
C ASP A 483 -18.74 -15.03 -1.79
N GLY A 484 -18.08 -14.98 -0.64
CA GLY A 484 -18.08 -13.84 0.29
C GLY A 484 -19.43 -13.63 0.99
N ALA A 485 -20.40 -14.53 0.82
CA ALA A 485 -21.70 -14.45 1.47
C ALA A 485 -21.62 -15.11 2.84
N ILE A 486 -21.45 -14.29 3.88
CA ILE A 486 -21.31 -14.79 5.25
C ILE A 486 -22.70 -14.80 5.91
N PRO A 487 -23.23 -15.97 6.32
CA PRO A 487 -24.48 -16.01 7.06
C PRO A 487 -24.35 -15.26 8.39
N LEU A 488 -25.33 -14.42 8.74
CA LEU A 488 -25.35 -13.72 10.03
C LEU A 488 -25.22 -14.69 11.21
N LYS A 489 -25.83 -15.87 11.10
CA LYS A 489 -25.76 -16.94 12.11
C LYS A 489 -24.32 -17.45 12.34
N THR A 490 -23.48 -17.44 11.30
CA THR A 490 -22.06 -17.78 11.42
C THR A 490 -21.32 -16.74 12.26
N MET A 491 -21.57 -15.44 12.00
CA MET A 491 -20.99 -14.34 12.79
C MET A 491 -21.44 -14.42 14.24
N GLN A 492 -22.74 -14.60 14.47
CA GLN A 492 -23.33 -14.72 15.80
C GLN A 492 -22.71 -15.89 16.58
N CYS A 493 -22.57 -17.06 15.96
CA CYS A 493 -21.96 -18.23 16.59
C CYS A 493 -20.51 -17.96 17.04
N TRP A 494 -19.69 -17.32 16.20
CA TRP A 494 -18.32 -16.98 16.58
C TRP A 494 -18.26 -15.89 17.64
N TRP A 495 -19.15 -14.91 17.55
CA TRP A 495 -19.28 -13.85 18.54
C TRP A 495 -19.65 -14.41 19.92
N GLU A 496 -20.68 -15.24 20.00
CA GLU A 496 -21.15 -15.87 21.24
C GLU A 496 -20.05 -16.74 21.87
N LYS A 497 -19.27 -17.47 21.08
CA LYS A 497 -18.08 -18.20 21.57
C LYS A 497 -17.06 -17.26 22.20
N LEU A 498 -16.75 -16.15 21.54
CA LEU A 498 -15.83 -15.13 22.06
C LEU A 498 -16.42 -14.39 23.28
N ALA A 499 -17.73 -14.25 23.36
CA ALA A 499 -18.43 -13.66 24.50
C ALA A 499 -18.39 -14.57 25.73
N ASN A 500 -18.57 -15.88 25.55
CA ASN A 500 -18.41 -16.88 26.61
C ASN A 500 -16.97 -16.92 27.17
N GLU A 501 -15.98 -16.48 26.39
CA GLU A 501 -14.59 -16.32 26.82
C GLU A 501 -14.31 -14.95 27.47
N GLY A 502 -15.29 -14.06 27.55
CA GLY A 502 -15.13 -12.70 28.06
C GLY A 502 -14.37 -11.74 27.14
N LYS A 503 -14.18 -12.08 25.86
CA LYS A 503 -13.49 -11.24 24.87
C LYS A 503 -14.41 -10.27 24.12
N LEU A 504 -15.69 -10.61 24.07
CA LEU A 504 -16.77 -9.82 23.47
C LEU A 504 -17.94 -9.71 24.46
N PRO A 505 -18.84 -8.73 24.31
CA PRO A 505 -20.08 -8.69 25.08
C PRO A 505 -21.06 -9.74 24.55
N GLU A 506 -22.12 -10.01 25.31
CA GLU A 506 -23.26 -10.79 24.81
C GLU A 506 -23.77 -10.24 23.47
N TRP A 507 -24.28 -11.12 22.62
CA TRP A 507 -24.72 -10.74 21.28
C TRP A 507 -25.92 -9.80 21.34
N GLU A 508 -25.70 -8.53 20.98
CA GLU A 508 -26.74 -7.55 20.68
C GLU A 508 -26.62 -7.13 19.22
N TYR A 509 -27.67 -7.30 18.44
CA TYR A 509 -27.64 -7.02 17.00
C TYR A 509 -27.26 -5.56 16.68
N ASP A 510 -27.77 -4.59 17.44
CA ASP A 510 -27.42 -3.18 17.28
C ASP A 510 -25.94 -2.91 17.59
N TYR A 511 -25.36 -3.62 18.58
CA TYR A 511 -23.95 -3.49 18.93
C TYR A 511 -23.04 -4.11 17.87
N TYR A 512 -23.41 -5.29 17.36
CA TYR A 512 -22.77 -5.90 16.19
C TYR A 512 -22.81 -4.95 14.99
N LEU A 513 -23.98 -4.37 14.68
CA LEU A 513 -24.15 -3.45 13.57
C LEU A 513 -23.27 -2.21 13.73
N ALA A 514 -23.12 -1.69 14.96
CA ALA A 514 -22.23 -0.57 15.25
C ALA A 514 -20.75 -0.93 15.04
N CYS A 515 -20.29 -2.10 15.50
CA CYS A 515 -18.95 -2.60 15.20
C CYS A 515 -18.72 -2.78 13.70
N ARG A 516 -19.71 -3.29 12.96
CA ARG A 516 -19.64 -3.49 11.50
C ARG A 516 -19.55 -2.15 10.76
N THR A 517 -20.44 -1.21 11.06
CA THR A 517 -20.43 0.15 10.49
C THR A 517 -19.14 0.89 10.81
N PHE A 518 -18.55 0.67 11.98
CA PHE A 518 -17.22 1.20 12.29
C PHE A 518 -16.14 0.68 11.32
N LEU A 519 -16.13 -0.62 11.03
CA LEU A 519 -15.20 -1.22 10.08
C LEU A 519 -15.46 -0.75 8.63
N GLU A 520 -16.74 -0.58 8.24
CA GLU A 520 -17.14 0.00 6.94
C GLU A 520 -16.63 1.45 6.80
N ASN A 521 -16.79 2.28 7.84
CA ASN A 521 -16.34 3.67 7.86
C ASN A 521 -14.80 3.79 7.78
N LEU A 522 -14.08 2.80 8.30
CA LEU A 522 -12.62 2.70 8.12
C LEU A 522 -12.23 2.21 6.73
N GLY A 523 -13.18 1.78 5.90
CA GLY A 523 -12.94 1.21 4.58
C GLY A 523 -12.37 -0.21 4.62
N TRP A 524 -12.31 -0.86 5.79
CA TRP A 524 -11.71 -2.18 5.96
C TRP A 524 -12.58 -3.30 5.42
N ILE A 525 -13.90 -3.10 5.45
CA ILE A 525 -14.88 -4.02 4.86
C ILE A 525 -15.87 -3.21 4.02
N ASN A 526 -16.47 -3.87 3.03
CA ASN A 526 -17.61 -3.36 2.28
C ASN A 526 -18.75 -4.37 2.39
N VAL A 527 -19.95 -3.86 2.67
CA VAL A 527 -21.15 -4.68 2.77
C VAL A 527 -22.03 -4.32 1.59
N SER A 528 -22.10 -5.21 0.59
CA SER A 528 -22.99 -5.00 -0.55
C SER A 528 -24.42 -5.29 -0.11
N GLY A 529 -25.26 -4.25 -0.18
CA GLY A 529 -26.66 -4.30 0.23
C GLY A 529 -27.61 -4.96 -0.77
N THR A 530 -27.15 -5.84 -1.66
CA THR A 530 -28.02 -6.58 -2.59
C THR A 530 -28.86 -7.59 -1.81
N TRP A 531 -29.89 -7.07 -1.16
CA TRP A 531 -30.94 -7.82 -0.49
C TRP A 531 -31.73 -8.56 -1.57
N SER A 532 -31.48 -9.86 -1.74
CA SER A 532 -32.33 -10.69 -2.60
C SER A 532 -33.71 -10.82 -1.96
N ARG A 533 -34.68 -10.01 -2.42
CA ARG A 533 -36.10 -10.16 -2.05
C ARG A 533 -36.67 -11.54 -2.39
N ARG A 534 -35.99 -12.35 -3.21
CA ARG A 534 -36.53 -13.65 -3.67
C ARG A 534 -36.42 -14.76 -2.63
N ASN A 535 -35.54 -14.66 -1.63
CA ASN A 535 -35.38 -15.71 -0.62
C ASN A 535 -35.60 -15.16 0.80
N HIS A 536 -36.86 -15.12 1.24
CA HIS A 536 -37.31 -14.75 2.60
C HIS A 536 -36.68 -15.54 3.76
N LYS A 537 -35.61 -16.33 3.54
CA LYS A 537 -34.99 -17.21 4.53
C LYS A 537 -33.46 -17.13 4.62
N ALA A 538 -32.77 -16.37 3.77
CA ALA A 538 -31.32 -16.21 3.86
C ALA A 538 -30.96 -14.75 4.22
N GLN A 539 -30.72 -14.49 5.51
CA GLN A 539 -30.04 -13.27 5.98
C GLN A 539 -28.54 -13.38 5.69
N THR A 540 -28.18 -13.49 4.41
CA THR A 540 -26.78 -13.45 3.96
C THR A 540 -26.45 -12.01 3.61
N CYS A 541 -25.45 -11.45 4.29
CA CYS A 541 -24.79 -10.23 3.83
C CYS A 541 -23.55 -10.66 3.08
N GLN A 542 -23.38 -10.17 1.85
CA GLN A 542 -22.12 -10.31 1.15
C GLN A 542 -21.20 -9.24 1.73
N ILE A 543 -20.19 -9.70 2.47
CA ILE A 543 -19.15 -8.84 3.03
C ILE A 543 -17.92 -9.08 2.19
N THR A 544 -17.60 -8.13 1.32
CA THR A 544 -16.37 -8.15 0.55
C THR A 544 -15.33 -7.29 1.26
N TYR A 545 -14.08 -7.70 1.17
CA TYR A 545 -13.00 -6.75 1.43
C TYR A 545 -12.99 -5.77 0.28
N THR A 546 -13.08 -4.49 0.59
CA THR A 546 -13.30 -3.44 -0.42
C THR A 546 -12.20 -3.46 -1.49
N LYS A 547 -11.02 -3.99 -1.18
CA LYS A 547 -9.92 -4.34 -2.10
C LYS A 547 -9.04 -5.43 -1.45
N PRO A 548 -8.78 -6.59 -2.10
CA PRO A 548 -7.79 -7.58 -1.63
C PRO A 548 -6.37 -6.99 -1.47
N SER A 549 -6.10 -5.90 -2.20
CA SER A 549 -4.84 -5.14 -2.15
C SER A 549 -4.76 -4.05 -1.07
N VAL A 550 -5.84 -3.70 -0.35
CA VAL A 550 -5.84 -2.56 0.61
C VAL A 550 -5.59 -2.97 2.06
N VAL A 551 -4.65 -3.91 2.22
CA VAL A 551 -3.65 -3.82 3.29
C VAL A 551 -2.44 -2.96 2.85
N GLY A 552 -2.44 -2.38 1.65
CA GLY A 552 -1.52 -1.31 1.27
C GLY A 552 -2.08 -0.40 0.17
N THR A 553 -1.80 0.89 0.27
CA THR A 553 -2.07 2.01 -0.65
C THR A 553 -3.48 2.64 -0.75
N THR A 554 -3.57 3.76 -0.02
CA THR A 554 -4.03 5.10 -0.42
C THR A 554 -5.50 5.36 -0.80
N TYR A 555 -6.22 5.97 0.15
CA TYR A 555 -6.87 7.26 -0.13
C TYR A 555 -6.02 8.37 0.48
N ARG A 556 -5.67 9.38 -0.33
CA ARG A 556 -5.30 10.69 0.20
C ARG A 556 -6.55 11.25 0.88
N TYR A 557 -6.45 11.65 2.14
CA TYR A 557 -7.31 12.73 2.61
C TYR A 557 -6.91 13.97 1.81
N PRO A 558 -7.86 14.76 1.28
CA PRO A 558 -7.54 16.13 0.97
C PRO A 558 -7.20 16.80 2.30
N GLU A 559 -5.93 17.19 2.45
CA GLU A 559 -5.62 18.36 3.26
C GLU A 559 -6.48 19.51 2.72
N GLN A 560 -7.00 20.33 3.62
CA GLN A 560 -7.94 21.40 3.32
C GLN A 560 -7.46 22.27 2.15
N GLU A 561 -7.98 21.99 0.96
CA GLU A 561 -8.06 22.94 -0.13
C GLU A 561 -9.48 22.89 -0.66
N GLU A 562 -10.13 24.05 -0.62
CA GLU A 562 -11.40 24.31 -1.25
C GLU A 562 -11.31 23.93 -2.74
N GLN A 563 -11.97 22.83 -3.13
CA GLN A 563 -12.22 22.52 -4.54
C GLN A 563 -13.67 22.82 -4.89
N PHE A 564 -13.81 23.81 -5.77
CA PHE A 564 -14.96 23.99 -6.64
C PHE A 564 -15.14 22.77 -7.54
N VAL A 565 -16.31 22.15 -7.44
CA VAL A 565 -16.78 21.19 -8.44
C VAL A 565 -17.28 21.98 -9.66
N SER A 566 -16.57 21.85 -10.78
CA SER A 566 -17.09 22.23 -12.10
C SER A 566 -17.74 21.00 -12.73
N TYR A 567 -19.03 21.07 -13.02
CA TYR A 567 -19.75 20.05 -13.78
C TYR A 567 -19.53 20.29 -15.28
N SER A 568 -18.80 19.40 -15.95
CA SER A 568 -18.83 19.30 -17.40
C SER A 568 -19.84 18.21 -17.79
N ALA A 569 -20.89 18.62 -18.48
CA ALA A 569 -21.85 17.71 -19.10
C ALA A 569 -21.14 16.83 -20.14
N ILE A 570 -21.25 15.51 -19.98
CA ILE A 570 -20.80 14.55 -21.00
C ILE A 570 -21.92 14.44 -22.03
N THR A 571 -21.69 15.02 -23.21
CA THR A 571 -22.46 14.71 -24.42
C THR A 571 -21.95 13.38 -24.96
N LEU A 572 -22.81 12.35 -24.92
CA LEU A 572 -22.55 11.06 -25.56
C LEU A 572 -22.66 11.23 -27.09
N ILE A 573 -21.55 11.12 -27.80
CA ILE A 573 -21.52 10.90 -29.25
C ILE A 573 -21.20 9.43 -29.46
N THR A 574 -22.19 8.63 -29.87
CA THR A 574 -21.97 7.26 -30.35
C THR A 574 -21.48 7.32 -31.79
N GLN A 575 -20.23 6.92 -32.04
CA GLN A 575 -19.76 6.53 -33.37
C GLN A 575 -19.71 5.00 -33.44
N SER A 576 -20.55 4.43 -34.29
CA SER A 576 -20.48 3.03 -34.69
C SER A 576 -19.29 2.84 -35.65
N VAL A 577 -18.34 1.98 -35.29
CA VAL A 577 -17.30 1.51 -36.21
C VAL A 577 -17.91 0.41 -37.06
N ALA A 578 -17.89 0.62 -38.38
CA ALA A 578 -18.24 -0.37 -39.38
C ALA A 578 -17.10 -1.40 -39.51
N GLU A 579 -17.43 -2.69 -39.42
CA GLU A 579 -16.57 -3.78 -39.84
C GLU A 579 -16.75 -4.03 -41.33
N ASP A 580 -15.65 -3.99 -42.08
CA ASP A 580 -15.58 -4.35 -43.49
C ASP A 580 -15.73 -5.87 -43.68
N TRP A 581 -16.70 -6.25 -44.52
CA TRP A 581 -16.81 -7.57 -45.15
C TRP A 581 -16.29 -7.49 -46.60
N PRO A 582 -15.63 -8.54 -47.13
CA PRO A 582 -15.54 -8.71 -48.57
C PRO A 582 -16.59 -9.71 -49.10
N ALA A 583 -17.35 -9.20 -50.08
CA ALA A 583 -17.87 -9.85 -51.28
C ALA A 583 -18.63 -11.18 -51.18
N SER A 584 -19.91 -11.17 -51.56
CA SER A 584 -20.32 -11.55 -52.93
C SER A 584 -21.85 -11.58 -53.12
N HIS A 585 -22.25 -11.06 -54.29
CA HIS A 585 -23.41 -11.42 -55.11
C HIS A 585 -24.88 -11.16 -54.65
N VAL A 586 -25.51 -10.22 -55.38
CA VAL A 586 -26.65 -10.44 -56.31
C VAL A 586 -28.08 -10.01 -55.91
N PHE A 587 -28.63 -9.15 -56.80
CA PHE A 587 -30.02 -8.76 -57.15
C PHE A 587 -30.99 -8.15 -56.11
N GLY A 588 -31.57 -7.00 -56.49
CA GLY A 588 -32.90 -6.56 -56.04
C GLY A 588 -33.15 -5.05 -56.13
N GLN A 589 -34.00 -4.61 -57.06
CA GLN A 589 -34.36 -3.21 -57.33
C GLN A 589 -35.42 -2.61 -56.38
N ARG A 590 -35.30 -1.29 -56.11
CA ARG A 590 -36.35 -0.21 -55.96
C ARG A 590 -37.38 -0.26 -54.80
N PRO A 591 -38.10 0.85 -54.48
CA PRO A 591 -37.77 2.30 -54.56
C PRO A 591 -38.11 3.12 -53.26
N LEU A 592 -37.79 4.42 -53.29
CA LEU A 592 -38.09 5.48 -52.30
C LEU A 592 -39.59 5.77 -52.09
N PRO A 593 -39.95 6.40 -50.95
CA PRO A 593 -40.72 7.64 -51.06
C PRO A 593 -40.28 8.80 -50.15
N ARG A 594 -40.77 9.97 -50.58
CA ARG A 594 -40.57 11.38 -50.21
C ARG A 594 -41.11 11.77 -48.81
N GLY A 595 -40.62 12.89 -48.28
CA GLY A 595 -41.36 13.72 -47.31
C GLY A 595 -40.56 14.82 -46.60
N GLN A 596 -40.64 16.03 -47.14
CA GLN A 596 -40.35 17.41 -46.65
C GLN A 596 -39.78 17.71 -45.23
N PRO A 597 -38.97 18.79 -45.08
CA PRO A 597 -38.56 19.37 -43.80
C PRO A 597 -39.42 20.59 -43.39
N PRO A 598 -39.53 20.94 -42.09
CA PRO A 598 -40.01 22.24 -41.65
C PRO A 598 -38.86 23.19 -41.18
N PRO A 599 -39.13 24.49 -41.04
CA PRO A 599 -38.25 25.55 -41.54
C PRO A 599 -37.52 26.37 -40.47
N SER A 600 -36.50 27.07 -40.93
CA SER A 600 -35.76 28.15 -40.29
C SER A 600 -36.59 29.43 -40.12
N ARG A 601 -36.44 30.11 -38.96
CA ARG A 601 -36.89 31.49 -38.74
C ARG A 601 -35.72 32.37 -38.29
N LEU A 602 -35.62 33.51 -38.98
CA LEU A 602 -34.69 34.61 -38.78
C LEU A 602 -35.15 35.56 -37.65
N LEU A 603 -34.16 36.28 -37.13
CA LEU A 603 -34.14 37.36 -36.12
C LEU A 603 -35.16 38.49 -36.37
N PRO A 604 -35.36 39.39 -35.38
CA PRO A 604 -34.86 40.74 -35.65
C PRO A 604 -34.26 41.53 -34.44
N SER A 605 -33.22 42.31 -34.77
CA SER A 605 -32.97 43.74 -34.47
C SER A 605 -32.71 44.29 -33.04
N ARG A 606 -31.47 44.77 -32.85
CA ARG A 606 -31.02 46.16 -32.51
C ARG A 606 -31.16 46.77 -31.08
N ILE A 607 -30.02 47.38 -30.64
CA ILE A 607 -29.78 48.57 -29.75
C ILE A 607 -29.44 48.28 -28.25
N PRO A 608 -28.48 48.98 -27.56
CA PRO A 608 -27.17 49.60 -27.94
C PRO A 608 -26.02 49.26 -26.92
N PRO A 609 -24.78 49.75 -27.10
CA PRO A 609 -23.71 49.59 -26.10
C PRO A 609 -23.80 50.67 -25.00
N LYS A 610 -23.61 50.28 -23.74
CA LYS A 610 -23.27 51.21 -22.65
C LYS A 610 -21.84 50.96 -22.19
N ILE A 611 -21.00 51.93 -22.56
CA ILE A 611 -19.74 52.26 -21.91
C ILE A 611 -20.08 52.79 -20.51
N SER A 612 -19.37 52.34 -19.48
CA SER A 612 -19.08 53.17 -18.31
C SER A 612 -17.65 52.93 -17.86
N TRP A 613 -16.89 54.01 -17.82
CA TRP A 613 -15.63 54.11 -17.09
C TRP A 613 -15.92 54.24 -15.59
N ASN A 614 -15.32 53.35 -14.80
CA ASN A 614 -14.71 53.60 -13.48
C ASN A 614 -13.92 52.37 -13.06
#